data_AF-A0A3B9X1Y8-F1
#
_entry.id   AF-A0A3B9X1Y8-F1
#
_cell.length_a   1.000
_cell.length_b   1.000
_cell.length_c   1.000
_cell.angle_alpha   90.00
_cell.angle_beta   90.00
_cell.angle_gamma   90.00
#
_symmetry.space_group_name_H-M   'P 1'
#
loop_
_entity.id
_entity.type
_entity.pdbx_description
1 polymer ?
#
loop_
_entity_poly.entity_id
_entity_poly.type
_entity_poly.pdbx_seq_one_letter_code
_entity_poly.pdbx_strand_id
1 'polypeptide(L)'
;YDLVLDQNESLGPPKSNSAVPHFNFAPLKNAISELDLASQEYKSNSSDGRSASKAENILLYTSERELIRTAGLPGRPWFTHHIYAPGFYTGYGVKTIPGVREAIEQRQYDLVAQQIDTAAEVIKGMTARVNQLNQ
;
A
#
# COMPACT_ATOMS: atom_id res chain seq x y z
N TYR A 1 38.51 -17.98 -10.65
CA TYR A 1 38.23 -16.57 -10.37
C TYR A 1 38.01 -16.45 -8.88
N ASP A 2 39.11 -16.44 -8.14
CA ASP A 2 39.11 -16.44 -6.68
C ASP A 2 38.89 -15.01 -6.19
N LEU A 3 37.76 -14.78 -5.53
CA LEU A 3 37.53 -13.59 -4.74
C LEU A 3 38.46 -13.68 -3.52
N VAL A 4 39.62 -13.05 -3.65
CA VAL A 4 40.59 -12.89 -2.56
C VAL A 4 39.91 -12.09 -1.45
N LEU A 5 39.58 -12.76 -0.35
CA LEU A 5 39.29 -12.12 0.92
C LEU A 5 40.59 -11.48 1.42
N ASP A 6 40.58 -10.17 1.60
CA ASP A 6 41.70 -9.42 2.18
C ASP A 6 42.00 -9.98 3.57
N GLN A 7 43.21 -10.51 3.77
CA GLN A 7 43.63 -11.16 5.02
C GLN A 7 43.74 -10.20 6.20
N ASN A 8 43.63 -8.88 5.97
CA ASN A 8 43.68 -7.85 7.01
C ASN A 8 42.31 -7.29 7.43
N GLU A 9 41.21 -7.70 6.81
CA GLU A 9 39.87 -7.32 7.29
C GLU A 9 39.37 -8.34 8.32
N SER A 10 39.41 -7.95 9.60
CA SER A 10 38.70 -8.67 10.65
C SER A 10 37.20 -8.62 10.37
N LEU A 11 36.58 -9.79 10.20
CA LEU A 11 35.13 -9.97 10.21
C LEU A 11 34.60 -9.72 11.63
N GLY A 12 34.64 -8.46 12.06
CA GLY A 12 34.02 -8.02 13.30
C GLY A 12 32.50 -8.22 13.24
N PRO A 13 31.81 -8.21 14.40
CA PRO A 13 30.36 -8.26 14.41
C PRO A 13 29.79 -7.16 13.50
N PRO A 14 28.69 -7.44 12.77
CA PRO A 14 28.08 -6.45 11.89
C PRO A 14 27.77 -5.17 12.67
N LYS A 15 28.04 -4.02 12.05
CA LYS A 15 27.75 -2.72 12.65
C LYS A 15 26.26 -2.66 13.02
N SER A 16 25.98 -2.19 14.24
CA SER A 16 24.59 -1.99 14.67
C SER A 16 23.90 -0.98 13.76
N ASN A 17 22.65 -1.27 13.41
CA ASN A 17 21.85 -0.37 12.60
C ASN A 17 21.34 0.83 13.42
N SER A 18 20.94 1.90 12.73
CA SER A 18 20.26 3.03 13.37
C SER A 18 18.95 2.61 14.06
N ALA A 19 18.59 3.34 15.11
CA ALA A 19 17.31 3.13 15.79
C ALA A 19 16.14 3.41 14.82
N VAL A 20 15.12 2.57 14.89
CA VAL A 20 13.88 2.76 14.13
C VAL A 20 13.07 3.88 14.80
N PRO A 21 12.71 4.97 14.11
CA PRO A 21 11.90 6.04 14.68
C PRO A 21 10.44 5.62 14.83
N HIS A 22 9.67 6.39 15.59
CA HIS A 22 8.21 6.24 15.64
C HIS A 22 7.57 6.81 14.37
N PHE A 23 6.60 6.08 13.82
CA PHE A 23 5.82 6.52 12.65
C PHE A 23 4.36 6.75 13.02
N ASN A 24 3.75 7.78 12.42
CA ASN A 24 2.34 8.07 12.61
C ASN A 24 1.47 7.27 11.61
N PHE A 25 0.84 6.19 12.07
CA PHE A 25 -0.09 5.39 11.25
C PHE A 25 -1.55 5.83 11.34
N ALA A 26 -1.87 6.90 12.08
CA ALA A 26 -3.24 7.34 12.28
C ALA A 26 -3.98 7.64 10.95
N PRO A 27 -3.37 8.32 9.94
CA PRO A 27 -4.06 8.59 8.68
C PRO A 27 -4.52 7.33 7.96
N LEU A 28 -3.66 6.31 7.91
CA LEU A 28 -3.96 5.03 7.28
C LEU A 28 -5.04 4.25 8.04
N LYS A 29 -4.96 4.22 9.38
CA LYS A 29 -5.97 3.55 10.21
C LYS A 29 -7.34 4.20 10.07
N ASN A 30 -7.39 5.53 10.04
CA ASN A 30 -8.63 6.27 9.84
C ASN A 30 -9.23 5.95 8.46
N ALA A 31 -8.43 5.97 7.39
CA ALA A 31 -8.89 5.63 6.05
C ALA A 31 -9.47 4.20 5.96
N ILE A 32 -8.81 3.22 6.61
CA ILE A 32 -9.31 1.84 6.67
C ILE A 32 -10.63 1.76 7.42
N SER A 33 -10.76 2.47 8.55
CA SER A 33 -12.00 2.52 9.32
C SER A 33 -13.15 3.14 8.51
N GLU A 34 -12.87 4.19 7.75
CA GLU A 34 -13.86 4.82 6.86
C GLU A 34 -14.30 3.87 5.74
N LEU A 35 -13.36 3.16 5.11
CA LEU A 35 -13.67 2.16 4.07
C LEU A 35 -14.51 1.00 4.62
N ASP A 36 -14.19 0.51 5.81
CA ASP A 36 -14.92 -0.59 6.46
C ASP A 36 -16.38 -0.20 6.72
N LEU A 37 -16.62 0.99 7.26
CA LEU A 37 -17.97 1.52 7.47
C LEU A 37 -18.76 1.63 6.15
N ALA A 38 -18.16 2.23 5.11
CA ALA A 38 -18.79 2.36 3.81
C ALA A 38 -19.11 0.99 3.17
N SER A 39 -18.22 0.01 3.34
CA SER A 39 -18.38 -1.34 2.82
C SER A 39 -19.50 -2.12 3.54
N GLN A 40 -19.64 -1.91 4.86
CA GLN A 40 -20.74 -2.49 5.63
C GLN A 40 -22.09 -1.92 5.22
N GLU A 41 -22.16 -0.61 4.99
CA GLU A 41 -23.35 0.05 4.46
C GLU A 41 -23.71 -0.49 3.06
N TYR A 42 -22.72 -0.59 2.15
CA TYR A 42 -22.92 -1.16 0.82
C TYR A 42 -23.49 -2.57 0.88
N LYS A 43 -22.89 -3.43 1.72
CA LYS A 43 -23.34 -4.81 1.92
C LYS A 43 -24.79 -4.88 2.42
N SER A 44 -25.20 -3.96 3.29
CA SER A 44 -26.58 -3.85 3.77
C SER A 44 -27.53 -3.49 2.64
N ASN A 45 -27.17 -2.48 1.84
CA ASN A 45 -28.01 -1.94 0.76
C ASN A 45 -28.09 -2.86 -0.46
N SER A 46 -27.06 -3.68 -0.73
CA SER A 46 -27.01 -4.58 -1.89
C SER A 46 -27.69 -5.94 -1.65
N SER A 47 -28.39 -6.13 -0.52
CA SER A 47 -28.91 -7.43 -0.07
C SER A 47 -30.35 -7.74 -0.52
N ASP A 48 -31.01 -6.81 -1.21
CA ASP A 48 -32.42 -6.92 -1.64
C ASP A 48 -32.64 -7.79 -2.89
N GLY A 49 -31.58 -8.36 -3.48
CA GLY A 49 -31.65 -9.22 -4.65
C GLY A 49 -31.96 -8.49 -5.96
N ARG A 50 -31.93 -7.15 -5.96
CA ARG A 50 -32.09 -6.38 -7.20
C ARG A 50 -30.89 -6.58 -8.11
N SER A 51 -31.12 -6.53 -9.42
CA SER A 51 -30.03 -6.52 -10.38
C SER A 51 -29.30 -5.18 -10.35
N ALA A 52 -27.97 -5.21 -10.38
CA ALA A 52 -27.16 -4.00 -10.52
C ALA A 52 -27.44 -3.32 -11.86
N SER A 53 -27.66 -2.01 -11.83
CA SER A 53 -27.75 -1.17 -13.01
C SER A 53 -26.42 -1.15 -13.77
N LYS A 54 -26.46 -0.69 -15.03
CA LYS A 54 -25.23 -0.49 -15.82
C LYS A 54 -24.27 0.49 -15.15
N ALA A 55 -24.78 1.52 -14.48
CA ALA A 55 -23.98 2.51 -13.78
C ALA A 55 -23.24 1.90 -12.59
N GLU A 56 -23.93 1.13 -11.76
CA GLU A 56 -23.34 0.42 -10.61
C GLU A 56 -22.27 -0.58 -11.06
N ASN A 57 -22.54 -1.33 -12.12
CA ASN A 57 -21.55 -2.25 -12.70
C ASN A 57 -20.28 -1.51 -13.15
N ILE A 58 -20.41 -0.32 -13.73
CA ILE A 58 -19.24 0.50 -14.13
C ILE A 58 -18.48 1.00 -12.89
N LEU A 59 -19.19 1.49 -11.86
CA LEU A 59 -18.58 1.94 -10.62
C LEU A 59 -17.81 0.80 -9.94
N LEU A 60 -18.40 -0.39 -9.85
CA LEU A 60 -17.75 -1.56 -9.27
C LEU A 60 -16.54 -2.03 -10.11
N TYR A 61 -16.68 -2.10 -11.43
CA TYR A 61 -15.60 -2.49 -12.34
C TYR A 61 -14.40 -1.53 -12.28
N THR A 62 -14.66 -0.23 -12.08
CA THR A 62 -13.61 0.80 -12.05
C THR A 62 -13.06 1.08 -10.65
N SER A 63 -13.59 0.46 -9.61
CA SER A 63 -13.24 0.77 -8.22
C SER A 63 -11.76 0.53 -7.89
N GLU A 64 -11.19 -0.58 -8.36
CA GLU A 64 -9.79 -0.93 -8.14
C GLU A 64 -8.83 0.15 -8.67
N ARG A 65 -9.26 0.95 -9.66
CA ARG A 65 -8.45 2.03 -10.22
C ARG A 65 -8.20 3.16 -9.23
N GLU A 66 -9.03 3.30 -8.20
CA GLU A 66 -8.82 4.25 -7.12
C GLU A 66 -7.59 3.91 -6.27
N LEU A 67 -7.14 2.65 -6.32
CA LEU A 67 -5.98 2.14 -5.59
C LEU A 67 -4.64 2.45 -6.29
N ILE A 68 -4.68 3.19 -7.39
CA ILE A 68 -3.54 3.47 -8.28
C ILE A 68 -3.14 4.95 -8.17
N ARG A 69 -1.84 5.25 -8.26
CA ARG A 69 -1.33 6.60 -8.56
C ARG A 69 -0.29 6.53 -9.67
N THR A 70 -0.36 7.51 -10.59
CA THR A 70 0.53 7.59 -11.77
C THR A 70 1.98 7.83 -11.40
N ALA A 71 2.26 8.39 -10.22
CA ALA A 71 3.61 8.56 -9.70
C ALA A 71 4.33 7.22 -9.44
N GLY A 72 3.56 6.14 -9.20
CA GLY A 72 4.09 4.82 -8.91
C GLY A 72 4.82 4.70 -7.57
N LEU A 73 5.48 3.57 -7.37
CA LEU A 73 6.25 3.29 -6.16
C LEU A 73 7.67 3.89 -6.24
N PRO A 74 8.24 4.33 -5.09
CA PRO A 74 9.63 4.80 -5.04
C PRO A 74 10.60 3.79 -5.65
N GLY A 75 11.48 4.26 -6.54
CA GLY A 75 12.48 3.44 -7.23
C GLY A 75 11.92 2.54 -8.35
N ARG A 76 10.60 2.47 -8.54
CA ARG A 76 9.94 1.62 -9.55
C ARG A 76 8.60 2.20 -10.02
N PRO A 77 8.63 3.33 -10.76
CA PRO A 77 7.43 4.10 -11.11
C PRO A 77 6.43 3.36 -12.00
N TRP A 78 6.82 2.25 -12.65
CA TRP A 78 5.92 1.41 -13.44
C TRP A 78 4.98 0.53 -12.59
N PHE A 79 5.25 0.36 -11.29
CA PHE A 79 4.30 -0.25 -10.37
C PHE A 79 3.44 0.84 -9.74
N THR A 80 2.21 0.97 -10.22
CA THR A 80 1.32 2.08 -9.87
C THR A 80 0.28 1.72 -8.81
N HIS A 81 0.15 0.44 -8.47
CA HIS A 81 -0.81 -0.04 -7.48
C HIS A 81 -0.24 0.05 -6.06
N HIS A 82 -0.93 0.75 -5.16
CA HIS A 82 -0.39 1.08 -3.83
C HIS A 82 -0.83 0.12 -2.70
N ILE A 83 -1.70 -0.85 -2.99
CA ILE A 83 -2.11 -1.87 -2.01
C ILE A 83 -1.34 -3.18 -2.16
N TYR A 84 -0.93 -3.53 -3.38
CA TYR A 84 -0.11 -4.71 -3.66
C TYR A 84 0.83 -4.46 -4.84
N ALA A 85 2.04 -4.99 -4.75
CA ALA A 85 3.01 -5.06 -5.84
C ALA A 85 3.99 -6.23 -5.61
N PRO A 86 4.71 -6.70 -6.64
CA PRO A 86 5.86 -7.59 -6.43
C PRO A 86 6.86 -6.93 -5.48
N GLY A 87 7.30 -7.60 -4.42
CA GLY A 87 8.22 -6.99 -3.45
C GLY A 87 9.65 -6.86 -3.98
N PHE A 88 10.41 -5.86 -3.51
CA PHE A 88 11.80 -5.63 -3.95
C PHE A 88 12.71 -6.85 -3.79
N TYR A 89 12.59 -7.56 -2.66
CA TYR A 89 13.50 -8.63 -2.26
C TYR A 89 12.78 -9.93 -1.86
N THR A 90 11.48 -10.02 -2.12
CA THR A 90 10.66 -11.20 -1.75
C THR A 90 10.56 -12.23 -2.88
N GLY A 91 11.33 -12.07 -3.95
CA GLY A 91 11.21 -12.92 -5.15
C GLY A 91 9.80 -12.84 -5.74
N TYR A 92 9.12 -13.99 -5.85
CA TYR A 92 7.73 -14.09 -6.33
C TYR A 92 6.67 -13.62 -5.30
N GLY A 93 7.06 -13.28 -4.08
CA GLY A 93 6.12 -12.85 -3.04
C GLY A 93 5.56 -11.45 -3.29
N VAL A 94 4.22 -11.34 -3.29
CA VAL A 94 3.52 -10.04 -3.25
C VAL A 94 3.78 -9.35 -1.92
N LYS A 95 3.99 -8.04 -1.98
CA LYS A 95 4.08 -7.16 -0.81
C LYS A 95 2.84 -6.28 -0.72
N THR A 96 2.22 -6.26 0.46
CA THR A 96 1.06 -5.42 0.76
C THR A 96 1.49 -4.03 1.24
N ILE A 97 0.79 -2.98 0.82
CA ILE A 97 1.13 -1.57 1.10
C ILE A 97 2.65 -1.34 0.88
N PRO A 98 3.15 -1.65 -0.34
CA PRO A 98 4.57 -1.80 -0.59
C PRO A 98 5.38 -0.55 -0.28
N GLY A 99 4.87 0.64 -0.62
CA GLY A 99 5.55 1.89 -0.33
C GLY A 99 5.94 2.07 1.14
N VAL A 100 5.01 1.75 2.06
CA VAL A 100 5.25 1.89 3.51
C VAL A 100 6.19 0.80 4.02
N ARG A 101 5.90 -0.47 3.68
CA ARG A 101 6.68 -1.60 4.19
C ARG A 101 8.12 -1.55 3.71
N GLU A 102 8.32 -1.26 2.43
CA GLU A 102 9.65 -1.26 1.83
C GLU A 102 10.48 -0.07 2.30
N ALA A 103 9.87 1.11 2.52
CA ALA A 103 10.56 2.23 3.14
C ALA A 103 11.08 1.89 4.54
N ILE A 104 10.28 1.19 5.36
CA ILE A 104 10.70 0.75 6.71
C ILE A 104 11.80 -0.32 6.62
N GLU A 105 11.61 -1.32 5.77
CA GLU A 105 12.56 -2.44 5.61
C GLU A 105 13.91 -1.98 5.06
N GLN A 106 13.91 -1.04 4.11
CA GLN A 106 15.12 -0.43 3.54
C GLN A 106 15.68 0.72 4.39
N ARG A 107 15.05 1.02 5.53
CA ARG A 107 15.43 2.10 6.45
C ARG A 107 15.45 3.50 5.80
N GLN A 108 14.64 3.70 4.77
CA GLN A 108 14.35 4.98 4.13
C GLN A 108 13.26 5.70 4.93
N TYR A 109 13.58 6.05 6.18
CA TYR A 109 12.60 6.57 7.15
C TYR A 109 12.00 7.91 6.74
N ASP A 110 12.72 8.69 5.93
CA ASP A 110 12.29 9.93 5.30
C ASP A 110 11.08 9.72 4.36
N LEU A 111 10.94 8.55 3.75
CA LEU A 111 9.83 8.23 2.85
C LEU A 111 8.58 7.72 3.57
N VAL A 112 8.70 7.25 4.81
CA VAL A 112 7.62 6.49 5.48
C VAL A 112 6.36 7.33 5.65
N ALA A 113 6.48 8.59 6.08
CA ALA A 113 5.33 9.48 6.26
C ALA A 113 4.58 9.70 4.94
N GLN A 114 5.29 10.05 3.87
CA GLN A 114 4.71 10.26 2.55
C GLN A 114 4.01 9.00 2.01
N GLN A 115 4.61 7.82 2.21
CA GLN A 115 4.03 6.56 1.75
C GLN A 115 2.79 6.17 2.58
N ILE A 116 2.76 6.51 3.88
CA ILE A 116 1.56 6.34 4.72
C ILE A 116 0.43 7.24 4.20
N ASP A 117 0.73 8.49 3.91
CA ASP A 117 -0.27 9.44 3.39
C ASP A 117 -0.79 8.99 2.02
N THR A 118 0.09 8.54 1.12
CA THR A 118 -0.30 7.99 -0.19
C THR A 118 -1.19 6.76 -0.04
N ALA A 119 -0.84 5.83 0.86
CA ALA A 119 -1.66 4.65 1.14
C ALA A 119 -3.04 5.02 1.71
N ALA A 120 -3.09 6.01 2.60
CA ALA A 120 -4.35 6.52 3.14
C ALA A 120 -5.21 7.18 2.03
N GLU A 121 -4.60 7.95 1.14
CA GLU A 121 -5.28 8.65 0.05
C GLU A 121 -5.92 7.67 -0.96
N VAL A 122 -5.21 6.61 -1.35
CA VAL A 122 -5.76 5.61 -2.28
C VAL A 122 -6.93 4.84 -1.65
N ILE A 123 -6.87 4.56 -0.35
CA ILE A 123 -7.96 3.93 0.39
C ILE A 123 -9.17 4.87 0.47
N LYS A 124 -8.95 6.17 0.73
CA LYS A 124 -10.03 7.16 0.71
C LYS A 124 -10.69 7.30 -0.67
N GLY A 125 -9.92 7.17 -1.74
CA GLY A 125 -10.46 7.09 -3.10
C GLY A 125 -11.42 5.90 -3.28
N MET A 126 -11.02 4.72 -2.78
CA MET A 126 -11.89 3.55 -2.76
C MET A 126 -13.14 3.78 -1.88
N THR A 127 -12.99 4.39 -0.69
CA THR A 127 -14.13 4.75 0.17
C THR A 127 -15.12 5.65 -0.58
N ALA A 128 -14.62 6.68 -1.27
CA ALA A 128 -15.46 7.56 -2.07
C ALA A 128 -16.20 6.81 -3.18
N ARG A 129 -15.56 5.82 -3.82
CA ARG A 129 -16.20 4.94 -4.80
C ARG A 129 -17.31 4.09 -4.18
N VAL A 130 -17.07 3.50 -3.02
CA VAL A 130 -18.09 2.70 -2.30
C VAL A 130 -19.27 3.58 -1.90
N ASN A 131 -19.02 4.81 -1.45
CA ASN A 131 -20.10 5.75 -1.15
C ASN A 131 -20.94 6.16 -2.38
N GLN A 132 -20.37 6.12 -3.59
CA GLN A 132 -21.14 6.29 -4.83
C GLN A 132 -22.02 5.08 -5.14
N LEU A 133 -21.59 3.88 -4.75
CA LEU A 133 -22.38 2.65 -4.87
C LEU A 133 -23.51 2.56 -3.83
N ASN A 134 -23.44 3.34 -2.76
CA ASN A 134 -24.49 3.40 -1.72
C ASN A 134 -25.65 4.34 -2.06
N GLN A 135 -25.53 5.16 -3.11
CA GLN A 135 -26.54 6.13 -3.57
C GLN A 135 -27.47 5.49 -4.60
#